data_AF-A0A7C1NG51-F1
#
_entry.id   AF-A0A7C1NG51-F1
#
_cell.length_a   1.000
_cell.length_b   1.000
_cell.length_c   1.000
_cell.angle_alpha   90.00
_cell.angle_beta   90.00
_cell.angle_gamma   90.00
#
_symmetry.space_group_name_H-M   'P 1'
#
loop_
_entity.id
_entity.type
_entity.pdbx_description
1 polymer ?
#
loop_
_entity_poly.entity_id
_entity_poly.type
_entity_poly.pdbx_seq_one_letter_code
_entity_poly.pdbx_strand_id
1 'polypeptide(L)'
;TRVKTLKNIGVKRIHMRVSGPPHRFPCHYGIDFSTRGELIAAGQSIKQLTQSLNLDTLYYLSLEGLLEATGIDHPDSNFCKACFDGCYPVSFDENLSKYCLGHS
;
A
#
# COMPACT_ATOMS: atom_id res chain seq x y z
N THR A 1 5.89 17.52 6.75
CA THR A 1 6.05 16.05 6.79
C THR A 1 7.30 15.71 7.57
N ARG A 2 7.41 14.50 8.15
CA ARG A 2 8.63 14.06 8.86
C ARG A 2 9.89 14.19 7.98
N VAL A 3 9.77 13.89 6.69
CA VAL A 3 10.86 14.05 5.70
C VAL A 3 11.37 15.49 5.64
N LYS A 4 10.47 16.49 5.56
CA LYS A 4 10.87 17.91 5.53
C LYS A 4 11.64 18.30 6.79
N THR A 5 11.16 17.89 7.96
CA THR A 5 11.84 18.15 9.24
C THR A 5 13.26 17.57 9.25
N LEU A 6 13.42 16.31 8.82
CA LEU A 6 14.74 15.67 8.73
C LEU A 6 15.68 16.40 7.77
N LYS A 7 15.18 16.88 6.62
CA LYS A 7 16.01 17.68 5.71
C LYS A 7 16.43 19.01 6.32
N ASN A 8 15.53 19.69 7.02
CA ASN A 8 15.82 21.00 7.64
C ASN A 8 16.92 20.92 8.71
N ILE A 9 17.09 19.77 9.37
CA ILE A 9 18.17 19.55 10.35
C ILE A 9 19.48 19.04 9.71
N GLY A 10 19.57 19.01 8.38
CA GLY A 10 20.81 18.74 7.65
C GLY A 10 21.21 17.26 7.53
N VAL A 11 20.26 16.32 7.58
CA VAL A 11 20.60 14.89 7.31
C VAL A 11 21.13 14.71 5.89
N LYS A 12 22.14 13.86 5.73
CA LYS A 12 22.79 13.64 4.42
C LYS A 12 21.88 12.94 3.41
N ARG A 13 21.13 11.92 3.86
CA ARG A 13 20.23 11.11 3.03
C ARG A 13 19.06 10.58 3.85
N ILE A 14 17.91 10.38 3.20
CA ILE A 14 16.70 9.80 3.78
C ILE A 14 16.28 8.59 2.96
N HIS A 15 16.36 7.41 3.58
CA HIS A 15 15.96 6.14 2.98
C HIS A 15 14.69 5.63 3.68
N MET A 16 13.59 5.48 2.95
CA MET A 16 12.34 4.94 3.49
C MET A 16 12.18 3.47 3.09
N ARG A 17 11.78 2.65 4.07
CA ARG A 17 11.45 1.23 3.89
C ARG A 17 10.05 0.98 4.42
N VAL A 18 9.18 0.43 3.58
CA VAL A 18 7.80 0.10 3.93
C VAL A 18 7.71 -1.41 4.06
N SER A 19 7.25 -1.89 5.23
CA SER A 19 7.18 -3.30 5.60
C SER A 19 6.06 -4.09 4.93
N GLY A 20 5.46 -3.54 3.88
CA GLY A 20 4.44 -4.21 3.08
C GLY A 20 4.52 -3.76 1.63
N PRO A 21 3.84 -4.46 0.70
CA PRO A 21 3.75 -4.06 -0.68
C PRO A 21 3.00 -2.73 -0.85
N PRO A 22 3.16 -2.07 -2.00
CA PRO A 22 2.37 -0.88 -2.31
C PRO A 22 0.89 -1.23 -2.36
N HIS A 23 0.07 -0.57 -1.54
CA HIS A 23 -1.38 -0.71 -1.60
C HIS A 23 -1.90 0.05 -2.82
N ARG A 24 -2.49 -0.68 -3.77
CA ARG A 24 -2.92 -0.14 -5.07
C ARG A 24 -4.42 -0.24 -5.30
N PHE A 25 -5.11 -1.01 -4.48
CA PHE A 25 -6.54 -1.27 -4.58
C PHE A 25 -7.19 -1.10 -3.19
N PRO A 26 -8.46 -0.66 -3.14
CA PRO A 26 -9.21 -0.61 -1.88
C PRO A 26 -9.43 -2.01 -1.31
N CYS A 27 -9.89 -2.12 -0.07
CA CYS A 27 -10.37 -3.40 0.47
C CYS A 27 -11.90 -3.42 0.43
N HIS A 28 -12.48 -4.53 -0.01
CA HIS A 28 -13.94 -4.76 0.02
C HIS A 28 -14.36 -5.74 1.12
N TYR A 29 -13.42 -6.16 1.98
CA TYR A 29 -13.63 -7.16 3.04
C TYR A 29 -13.52 -6.57 4.45
N GLY A 30 -13.69 -5.25 4.59
CA GLY A 30 -13.87 -4.58 5.89
C GLY A 30 -12.67 -3.82 6.44
N ILE A 31 -11.53 -3.76 5.74
CA ILE A 31 -10.44 -2.83 6.09
C ILE A 31 -10.74 -1.48 5.45
N ASP A 32 -10.76 -0.41 6.25
CA ASP A 32 -10.98 0.96 5.76
C ASP A 32 -9.73 1.51 5.05
N PHE A 33 -9.58 1.14 3.77
CA PHE A 33 -8.63 1.80 2.89
C PHE A 33 -9.28 2.94 2.13
N SER A 34 -8.49 3.99 1.87
CA SER A 34 -8.87 5.06 0.97
C SER A 34 -9.24 4.51 -0.42
N THR A 35 -10.08 5.26 -1.14
CA THR A 35 -10.45 4.92 -2.51
C THR A 35 -9.21 4.85 -3.39
N ARG A 36 -9.31 4.13 -4.52
CA ARG A 36 -8.18 3.98 -5.45
C ARG A 36 -7.56 5.31 -5.88
N GLY A 37 -8.36 6.37 -6.06
CA GLY A 37 -7.87 7.70 -6.43
C GLY A 37 -7.09 8.43 -5.33
N GLU A 38 -7.32 8.07 -4.07
CA GLU A 38 -6.64 8.66 -2.91
C GLU A 38 -5.38 7.87 -2.51
N LEU A 39 -5.26 6.61 -2.95
CA LEU A 39 -4.08 5.79 -2.72
C LEU A 39 -2.90 6.31 -3.55
N ILE A 40 -1.93 6.94 -2.90
CA ILE A 40 -0.75 7.53 -3.55
C ILE A 40 -0.01 6.52 -4.45
N ALA A 41 0.01 5.25 -4.06
CA ALA A 41 0.69 4.19 -4.79
C ALA A 41 -0.15 3.59 -5.93
N ALA A 42 -1.46 3.83 -6.00
CA ALA A 42 -2.31 3.25 -7.05
C ALA A 42 -1.97 3.79 -8.45
N GLY A 43 -1.59 5.07 -8.56
CA GLY A 43 -1.28 5.74 -9.83
C GLY A 43 0.18 6.11 -10.04
N GLN A 44 1.08 5.81 -9.09
CA GLN A 44 2.47 6.24 -9.16
C GLN A 44 3.44 5.05 -9.15
N SER A 45 4.48 5.15 -9.96
CA SER A 45 5.66 4.29 -9.87
C SER A 45 6.46 4.59 -8.59
N ILE A 46 7.28 3.63 -8.15
CA ILE A 46 8.16 3.83 -6.98
C ILE A 46 9.10 5.02 -7.19
N LYS A 47 9.58 5.23 -8.42
CA LYS A 47 10.42 6.40 -8.77
C LYS A 47 9.66 7.71 -8.55
N GLN A 48 8.42 7.82 -9.05
CA GLN A 48 7.59 9.01 -8.86
C GLN A 48 7.28 9.25 -7.38
N LEU A 49 6.97 8.20 -6.61
CA LEU A 49 6.75 8.29 -5.16
C LEU A 49 7.99 8.76 -4.40
N THR A 50 9.17 8.23 -4.77
CA THR A 50 10.45 8.63 -4.16
C THR A 50 10.67 10.14 -4.34
N GLN A 51 10.41 10.65 -5.55
CA GLN A 51 10.53 12.06 -5.88
C GLN A 51 9.47 12.92 -5.17
N SER A 52 8.20 12.52 -5.20
CA SER A 52 7.09 13.28 -4.59
C SER A 52 7.21 13.37 -3.06
N LEU A 53 7.75 12.33 -2.43
CA LEU A 53 8.04 12.30 -0.99
C LEU A 53 9.39 12.95 -0.63
N ASN A 54 10.18 13.38 -1.61
CA ASN A 54 11.50 14.00 -1.44
C ASN A 54 12.50 13.10 -0.69
N LEU A 55 12.54 11.81 -1.05
CA LEU A 55 13.41 10.79 -0.47
C LEU A 55 14.62 10.52 -1.37
N ASP A 56 15.70 9.99 -0.80
CA ASP A 56 16.85 9.49 -1.58
C ASP A 56 16.54 8.12 -2.17
N THR A 57 15.93 7.23 -1.37
CA THR A 57 15.43 5.94 -1.86
C THR A 57 14.14 5.56 -1.12
N LEU A 58 13.22 4.93 -1.84
CA LEU A 58 12.05 4.26 -1.30
C LEU A 58 12.07 2.80 -1.71
N TYR A 59 11.78 1.90 -0.78
CA TYR A 59 11.63 0.48 -1.06
C TYR A 59 10.43 -0.06 -0.30
N TYR A 60 9.63 -0.88 -0.98
CA TYR A 60 8.52 -1.62 -0.41
C TYR A 60 8.91 -3.10 -0.36
N LEU A 61 8.48 -3.80 0.68
CA LEU A 61 8.55 -5.26 0.71
C LEU A 61 7.79 -5.82 -0.51
N SER A 62 8.37 -6.81 -1.21
CA SER A 62 7.68 -7.45 -2.33
C SER A 62 6.47 -8.25 -1.83
N LEU A 63 5.47 -8.47 -2.68
CA LEU A 63 4.33 -9.32 -2.33
C LEU A 63 4.79 -10.75 -2.04
N GLU A 64 5.66 -11.28 -2.89
CA GLU A 64 6.30 -12.60 -2.71
C GLU A 64 7.03 -12.68 -1.36
N GLY A 65 7.86 -11.68 -1.04
CA GLY A 65 8.61 -11.67 0.21
C GLY A 65 7.72 -11.50 1.44
N LEU A 66 6.60 -10.78 1.33
CA LEU A 66 5.59 -10.72 2.40
C LEU A 66 4.96 -12.10 2.63
N LEU A 67 4.58 -12.80 1.55
CA LEU A 67 3.96 -14.12 1.63
C LEU A 67 4.94 -15.16 2.19
N GLU A 68 6.19 -15.16 1.73
CA GLU A 68 7.26 -16.04 2.23
C GLU A 68 7.49 -15.82 3.74
N ALA A 69 7.51 -14.57 4.19
CA ALA A 69 7.74 -14.22 5.59
C ALA A 69 6.65 -14.73 6.55
N THR A 70 5.49 -15.16 6.05
CA THR A 70 4.43 -15.74 6.89
C THR A 70 4.78 -17.15 7.40
N GLY A 71 5.66 -17.88 6.69
CA GLY A 71 5.99 -19.28 7.00
C GLY A 71 4.84 -20.26 6.78
N ILE A 72 3.77 -19.85 6.09
CA ILE A 72 2.61 -20.69 5.77
C ILE A 72 2.82 -21.36 4.42
N ASP A 73 2.54 -22.66 4.33
CA ASP A 73 2.55 -23.39 3.07
C ASP A 73 1.48 -22.86 2.11
N HIS A 74 1.82 -22.78 0.82
CA HIS A 74 0.93 -22.27 -0.25
C HIS A 74 0.28 -20.91 0.08
N PRO A 75 1.07 -19.89 0.47
CA PRO A 75 0.52 -18.63 1.00
C PRO A 75 -0.31 -17.87 -0.04
N ASP A 76 -0.02 -18.02 -1.33
CA ASP A 76 -0.79 -17.43 -2.43
C ASP A 76 -2.27 -17.83 -2.46
N SER A 77 -2.58 -19.03 -1.98
CA SER A 77 -3.94 -19.59 -1.90
C SER A 77 -4.59 -19.38 -0.53
N ASN A 78 -3.80 -19.06 0.50
CA ASN A 78 -4.25 -18.97 1.89
C ASN A 78 -4.44 -17.52 2.37
N PHE A 79 -3.93 -16.53 1.63
CA PHE A 79 -4.09 -15.12 1.98
C PHE A 79 -4.84 -14.33 0.90
N CYS A 80 -5.75 -13.47 1.36
CA CYS A 80 -6.24 -12.38 0.53
C CYS A 80 -5.12 -11.35 0.31
N LYS A 81 -4.84 -11.05 -0.95
CA LYS A 81 -3.81 -10.10 -1.39
C LYS A 81 -4.34 -9.03 -2.36
N ALA A 82 -5.66 -8.94 -2.47
CA ALA A 82 -6.37 -8.08 -3.41
C ALA A 82 -6.02 -6.59 -3.27
N CYS A 83 -5.69 -6.12 -2.07
CA CYS A 83 -5.28 -4.72 -1.84
C CYS A 83 -3.97 -4.35 -2.55
N PHE A 84 -3.17 -5.37 -2.93
CA PHE A 84 -1.88 -5.24 -3.60
C PHE A 84 -1.97 -5.54 -5.10
N ASP A 85 -2.63 -6.65 -5.47
CA ASP A 85 -2.67 -7.18 -6.84
C ASP A 85 -4.00 -6.99 -7.58
N GLY A 86 -5.07 -6.64 -6.84
CA GLY A 86 -6.42 -6.46 -7.39
C GLY A 86 -7.19 -7.76 -7.63
N CYS A 87 -6.64 -8.92 -7.24
CA CYS A 87 -7.28 -10.23 -7.40
C CYS A 87 -8.14 -10.55 -6.17
N TYR A 88 -9.44 -10.28 -6.27
CA TYR A 88 -10.42 -10.55 -5.22
C TYR A 88 -10.92 -12.01 -5.30
N PRO A 89 -10.62 -12.86 -4.31
CA PRO A 89 -11.01 -14.28 -4.35
C PRO A 89 -12.51 -14.50 -4.14
N VAL A 90 -13.21 -13.53 -3.55
CA VAL A 90 -14.65 -13.57 -3.30
C VAL A 90 -15.31 -12.37 -3.97
N SER A 91 -16.41 -12.61 -4.68
CA SER A 91 -17.21 -11.55 -5.28
C SER A 91 -17.68 -10.55 -4.22
N PHE A 92 -17.66 -9.27 -4.55
CA PHE A 92 -18.15 -8.20 -3.70
C PHE A 92 -19.10 -7.32 -4.52
N ASP A 93 -19.94 -6.54 -3.84
CA ASP A 93 -20.76 -5.54 -4.50
C ASP A 93 -19.88 -4.37 -4.93
N GLU A 94 -19.77 -4.13 -6.23
CA GLU A 94 -18.97 -3.02 -6.78
C GLU A 94 -19.53 -1.64 -6.38
N ASN A 95 -20.80 -1.58 -5.98
CA ASN A 95 -21.41 -0.36 -5.47
C ASN A 95 -21.07 -0.12 -3.99
N LEU A 96 -20.49 -1.10 -3.29
CA LEU A 96 -20.03 -0.96 -1.91
C LEU A 96 -18.75 -0.11 -1.89
N SER A 97 -18.93 1.15 -1.53
CA SER A 97 -17.84 2.10 -1.29
C SER A 97 -17.67 2.35 0.20
N LYS A 98 -16.52 2.91 0.61
CA LYS A 98 -16.29 3.36 1.99
C LYS A 98 -17.37 4.32 2.51
N TYR A 99 -18.07 5.01 1.61
CA TYR A 99 -19.15 5.94 1.94
C TYR A 99 -20.50 5.23 2.20
N CYS A 100 -20.64 3.96 1.83
CA CYS A 100 -21.88 3.20 2.03
C CYS A 100 -22.15 2.86 3.50
N LEU A 101 -21.11 2.83 4.34
CA LEU A 101 -21.23 2.54 5.78
C LEU A 101 -21.20 3.82 6.65
N GLY A 102 -21.22 5.01 6.04
CA GLY A 102 -20.96 6.28 6.70
C GLY A 102 -21.86 7.43 6.23
N HIS A 103 -23.16 7.31 6.50
CA HIS A 103 -24.02 8.46 6.79
C HIS A 103 -24.62 8.26 8.20
N SER A 104 -23.87 8.68 9.20
CA SER A 104 -24.37 8.98 10.55
C SER A 104 -23.62 10.21 11.05
#